data_AF-A0A1J4KP51-F1
#
_entry.id   AF-A0A1J4KP51-F1
#
_cell.length_a   1.000
_cell.length_b   1.000
_cell.length_c   1.000
_cell.angle_alpha   90.00
_cell.angle_beta   90.00
_cell.angle_gamma   90.00
#
_symmetry.space_group_name_H-M   'P 1'
#
loop_
_entity.id
_entity.type
_entity.pdbx_description
1 polymer ?
#
loop_
_entity_poly.entity_id
_entity_poly.type
_entity_poly.pdbx_seq_one_letter_code
_entity_poly.pdbx_strand_id
1 'polypeptide(L)'
;MISIFLLLLFYDRCNYDLSPKIGTEHFIYNSNEDELICINITVYPFIIIFNEFDENSIFQQFSSQYNLSDLFIKSESLLRFFPIYQYFESPFDVIVIKTPTATKISFTTVSFPGICQNGIYISNYLIDSLSFSNDGDDFFKLNVYDDKCIVYSTEFLQTVKIEMQSNDNEDQVFIYHSFEEFISINGNSSTEITSKNEKYPLIIRIVADEENPPTSIKIDFSTSITSSPTNFQPRCDFYLPASKIEKCPDLDTWYTEKTAILVVVSTCGSFLILMFVISSENLTKFFTGTNSNNTGSSPREFHSTLNTYNSSQQNSMFNEIN
;
A
#
# COMPACT_ATOMS: atom_id res chain seq x y z
N MET A 1 -39.56 12.07 9.34
CA MET A 1 -39.18 11.42 10.62
C MET A 1 -39.67 9.97 10.77
N ILE A 2 -40.82 9.57 10.20
CA ILE A 2 -41.28 8.15 10.26
C ILE A 2 -40.34 7.19 9.51
N SER A 3 -39.65 7.64 8.46
CA SER A 3 -38.71 6.80 7.69
C SER A 3 -37.41 6.45 8.43
N ILE A 4 -36.98 7.27 9.40
CA ILE A 4 -35.73 7.03 10.17
C ILE A 4 -35.98 6.00 11.28
N PHE A 5 -37.20 5.99 11.85
CA PHE A 5 -37.58 5.04 12.91
C PHE A 5 -37.78 3.61 12.37
N LEU A 6 -38.18 3.46 11.10
CA LEU A 6 -38.25 2.16 10.43
C LEU A 6 -36.85 1.60 10.16
N LEU A 7 -35.88 2.43 9.76
CA LEU A 7 -34.54 2.00 9.41
C LEU A 7 -33.76 1.48 10.65
N LEU A 8 -33.96 2.10 11.82
CA LEU A 8 -33.39 1.63 13.09
C LEU A 8 -33.99 0.29 13.57
N LEU A 9 -35.24 -0.04 13.23
CA LEU A 9 -35.85 -1.34 13.57
C LEU A 9 -35.34 -2.50 12.72
N PHE A 10 -34.75 -2.23 11.55
CA PHE A 10 -34.15 -3.26 10.69
C PHE A 10 -32.70 -3.59 11.08
N TYR A 11 -31.98 -2.65 11.71
CA TYR A 11 -30.62 -2.90 12.18
C TYR A 11 -30.58 -3.91 13.35
N ASP A 12 -31.65 -4.00 14.14
CA ASP A 12 -31.78 -4.90 15.30
C ASP A 12 -32.20 -6.35 14.94
N ARG A 13 -32.24 -6.73 13.66
CA ARG A 13 -32.64 -8.09 13.23
C ARG A 13 -31.71 -8.73 12.20
N CYS A 14 -30.42 -8.45 12.26
CA CYS A 14 -29.44 -9.25 11.53
C CYS A 14 -29.38 -10.66 12.14
N ASN A 15 -29.62 -11.69 11.33
CA ASN A 15 -29.43 -13.08 11.76
C ASN A 15 -27.93 -13.39 11.90
N TYR A 16 -27.13 -12.78 11.03
CA TYR A 16 -25.68 -12.88 11.03
C TYR A 16 -25.08 -11.47 11.00
N ASP A 17 -24.17 -11.19 11.93
CA ASP A 17 -23.43 -9.92 12.00
C ASP A 17 -21.95 -10.22 11.81
N LEU A 18 -21.37 -9.65 10.75
CA LEU A 18 -20.02 -9.91 10.30
C LEU A 18 -19.21 -8.62 10.37
N SER A 19 -18.02 -8.72 10.93
CA SER A 19 -17.03 -7.65 10.93
C SER A 19 -15.75 -8.18 10.30
N PRO A 20 -15.64 -8.12 8.96
CA PRO A 20 -14.47 -8.61 8.25
C PRO A 20 -13.19 -7.91 8.73
N LYS A 21 -12.10 -8.67 8.75
CA LYS A 21 -10.78 -8.18 9.16
C LYS A 21 -9.91 -7.88 7.94
N ILE A 22 -8.74 -7.27 8.17
CA ILE A 22 -7.68 -7.21 7.17
C ILE A 22 -7.32 -8.64 6.77
N GLY A 23 -7.21 -8.89 5.46
CA GLY A 23 -6.97 -10.21 4.91
C GLY A 23 -8.09 -10.68 3.98
N THR A 24 -8.07 -11.99 3.71
CA THR A 24 -9.16 -12.73 3.08
C THR A 24 -9.94 -13.49 4.12
N GLU A 25 -11.27 -13.56 3.98
CA GLU A 25 -12.10 -14.47 4.78
C GLU A 25 -13.26 -14.97 3.93
N HIS A 26 -13.43 -16.29 3.87
CA HIS A 26 -14.51 -16.95 3.18
C HIS A 26 -15.64 -17.27 4.17
N PHE A 27 -16.87 -16.96 3.76
CA PHE A 27 -18.07 -17.13 4.55
C PHE A 27 -19.07 -18.02 3.81
N ILE A 28 -19.66 -18.97 4.55
CA ILE A 28 -20.70 -19.87 4.05
C ILE A 28 -21.82 -19.89 5.08
N TYR A 29 -23.04 -19.57 4.63
CA TYR A 29 -24.24 -19.61 5.46
C TYR A 29 -25.34 -20.39 4.77
N ASN A 30 -26.00 -21.24 5.54
CA ASN A 30 -27.28 -21.83 5.15
C ASN A 30 -28.37 -20.94 5.75
N SER A 31 -28.86 -20.02 4.94
CA SER A 31 -29.84 -19.02 5.34
C SER A 31 -31.24 -19.58 5.27
N ASN A 32 -32.09 -19.25 6.24
CA ASN A 32 -33.53 -19.52 6.16
C ASN A 32 -34.25 -18.42 5.37
N GLU A 33 -35.55 -18.61 5.17
CA GLU A 33 -36.42 -17.63 4.52
C GLU A 33 -36.44 -16.30 5.30
N ASP A 34 -36.27 -15.19 4.57
CA ASP A 34 -36.28 -13.81 5.07
C ASP A 34 -35.17 -13.46 6.09
N GLU A 35 -34.11 -14.27 6.18
CA GLU A 35 -32.97 -13.94 7.03
C GLU A 35 -32.09 -12.83 6.42
N LEU A 36 -31.42 -12.09 7.31
CA LEU A 36 -30.55 -10.97 6.99
C LEU A 36 -29.11 -11.26 7.42
N ILE A 37 -28.18 -11.10 6.48
CA ILE A 37 -26.73 -11.13 6.74
C ILE A 37 -26.23 -9.71 6.65
N CYS A 38 -25.71 -9.19 7.76
CA CYS A 38 -25.18 -7.84 7.87
C CYS A 38 -23.67 -7.88 7.95
N ILE A 39 -23.02 -7.03 7.15
CA ILE A 39 -21.57 -6.92 7.07
C ILE A 39 -21.20 -5.48 7.39
N ASN A 40 -20.59 -5.29 8.55
CA ASN A 40 -20.07 -4.02 9.00
C ASN A 40 -18.63 -3.85 8.52
N ILE A 41 -18.43 -2.95 7.55
CA ILE A 41 -17.12 -2.74 6.94
C ILE A 41 -16.31 -1.81 7.84
N THR A 42 -15.23 -2.34 8.43
CA THR A 42 -14.35 -1.58 9.33
C THR A 42 -12.95 -1.34 8.75
N VAL A 43 -12.62 -1.98 7.64
CA VAL A 43 -11.30 -1.95 7.01
C VAL A 43 -11.47 -1.65 5.52
N TYR A 44 -10.62 -0.76 4.98
CA TYR A 44 -10.70 -0.27 3.61
C TYR A 44 -9.32 -0.32 2.93
N PRO A 45 -9.24 -0.56 1.60
CA PRO A 45 -10.37 -0.86 0.72
C PRO A 45 -10.99 -2.23 1.03
N PHE A 46 -12.28 -2.38 0.75
CA PHE A 46 -13.02 -3.60 1.01
C PHE A 46 -13.61 -4.14 -0.28
N ILE A 47 -13.46 -5.45 -0.50
CA ILE A 47 -14.05 -6.16 -1.63
C ILE A 47 -14.86 -7.32 -1.10
N ILE A 48 -16.06 -7.49 -1.63
CA ILE A 48 -16.85 -8.71 -1.46
C ILE A 48 -16.93 -9.43 -2.79
N ILE A 49 -16.63 -10.72 -2.81
CA ILE A 49 -16.65 -11.59 -3.98
C ILE A 49 -17.75 -12.61 -3.76
N PHE A 50 -18.77 -12.61 -4.61
CA PHE A 50 -19.93 -13.49 -4.51
C PHE A 50 -19.65 -14.82 -5.20
N ASN A 51 -19.79 -15.93 -4.47
CA ASN A 51 -19.45 -17.26 -4.97
C ASN A 51 -20.70 -18.10 -5.25
N GLU A 52 -21.62 -18.19 -4.29
CA GLU A 52 -22.89 -18.93 -4.40
C GLU A 52 -24.01 -18.10 -3.76
N PHE A 53 -25.14 -17.96 -4.44
CA PHE A 53 -26.33 -17.26 -3.93
C PHE A 53 -27.57 -17.65 -4.74
N ASP A 54 -28.75 -17.51 -4.14
CA ASP A 54 -30.02 -17.64 -4.87
C ASP A 54 -30.27 -16.42 -5.75
N GLU A 55 -30.88 -16.61 -6.92
CA GLU A 55 -31.17 -15.53 -7.88
C GLU A 55 -32.06 -14.42 -7.32
N ASN A 56 -32.85 -14.70 -6.28
CA ASN A 56 -33.74 -13.74 -5.63
C ASN A 56 -33.09 -13.04 -4.44
N SER A 57 -31.84 -13.37 -4.09
CA SER A 57 -31.12 -12.71 -3.00
C SER A 57 -30.97 -11.22 -3.30
N ILE A 58 -31.24 -10.38 -2.31
CA ILE A 58 -31.24 -8.92 -2.43
C ILE A 58 -30.00 -8.38 -1.72
N PHE A 59 -29.23 -7.56 -2.42
CA PHE A 59 -28.13 -6.80 -1.87
C PHE A 59 -28.59 -5.36 -1.60
N GLN A 60 -28.32 -4.89 -0.38
CA GLN A 60 -28.57 -3.52 0.05
C GLN A 60 -27.27 -2.93 0.61
N GLN A 61 -26.90 -1.75 0.13
CA GLN A 61 -25.81 -0.97 0.69
C GLN A 61 -26.41 0.23 1.41
N PHE A 62 -26.08 0.34 2.68
CA PHE A 62 -26.34 1.50 3.50
C PHE A 62 -25.05 2.29 3.66
N SER A 63 -25.14 3.61 3.63
CA SER A 63 -23.99 4.50 3.77
C SER A 63 -24.35 5.65 4.69
N SER A 64 -23.33 6.26 5.27
CA SER A 64 -23.48 7.51 6.00
C SER A 64 -22.32 8.45 5.71
N GLN A 65 -22.60 9.76 5.75
CA GLN A 65 -21.60 10.80 5.56
C GLN A 65 -20.74 11.04 6.82
N TYR A 66 -21.25 10.73 8.01
CA TYR A 66 -20.65 11.20 9.27
C TYR A 66 -20.59 10.14 10.38
N ASN A 67 -21.58 9.24 10.46
CA ASN A 67 -21.68 8.25 11.54
C ASN A 67 -22.64 7.09 11.20
N LEU A 68 -22.52 5.94 11.87
CA LEU A 68 -23.40 4.80 11.64
C LEU A 68 -24.84 4.99 12.15
N SER A 69 -25.19 6.12 12.78
CA SER A 69 -26.55 6.36 13.29
C SER A 69 -27.53 6.84 12.23
N ASP A 70 -27.05 7.55 11.21
CA ASP A 70 -27.87 8.10 10.12
C ASP A 70 -27.56 7.41 8.79
N LEU A 71 -27.84 6.11 8.74
CA LEU A 71 -27.68 5.31 7.52
C LEU A 71 -28.80 5.61 6.52
N PHE A 72 -28.43 5.83 5.25
CA PHE A 72 -29.35 5.89 4.14
C PHE A 72 -29.04 4.80 3.12
N ILE A 73 -30.06 4.32 2.41
CA ILE A 73 -29.88 3.35 1.33
C ILE A 73 -29.17 4.05 0.18
N LYS A 74 -27.95 3.59 -0.12
CA LYS A 74 -27.13 4.04 -1.23
C LYS A 74 -27.44 3.25 -2.50
N SER A 75 -27.61 1.94 -2.37
CA SER A 75 -27.98 1.06 -3.47
C SER A 75 -28.79 -0.14 -2.99
N GLU A 76 -29.69 -0.64 -3.84
CA GLU A 76 -30.44 -1.87 -3.65
C GLU A 76 -30.62 -2.55 -5.00
N SER A 77 -30.29 -3.85 -5.10
CA SER A 77 -30.51 -4.64 -6.32
C SER A 77 -30.45 -6.14 -6.01
N LEU A 78 -30.95 -6.97 -6.93
CA LEU A 78 -30.77 -8.42 -6.86
C LEU A 78 -29.31 -8.79 -7.10
N LEU A 79 -28.77 -9.72 -6.31
CA LEU A 79 -27.38 -10.18 -6.41
C LEU A 79 -27.03 -10.71 -7.80
N ARG A 80 -27.98 -11.33 -8.51
CA ARG A 80 -27.76 -11.85 -9.88
C ARG A 80 -27.35 -10.79 -10.91
N PHE A 81 -27.63 -9.51 -10.64
CA PHE A 81 -27.26 -8.41 -11.53
C PHE A 81 -25.91 -7.77 -11.18
N PHE A 82 -25.29 -8.19 -10.07
CA PHE A 82 -23.98 -7.71 -9.70
C PHE A 82 -22.88 -8.45 -10.48
N PRO A 83 -21.74 -7.79 -10.73
CA PRO A 83 -20.52 -8.49 -11.13
C PRO A 83 -20.09 -9.49 -10.04
N ILE A 84 -19.07 -10.30 -10.34
CA ILE A 84 -18.57 -11.30 -9.37
C ILE A 84 -18.12 -10.64 -8.06
N TYR A 85 -17.71 -9.37 -8.09
CA TYR A 85 -17.30 -8.63 -6.91
C TYR A 85 -17.95 -7.26 -6.80
N GLN A 86 -17.92 -6.69 -5.59
CA GLN A 86 -18.19 -5.27 -5.34
C GLN A 86 -17.05 -4.67 -4.53
N TYR A 87 -16.69 -3.43 -4.84
CA TYR A 87 -15.56 -2.72 -4.26
C TYR A 87 -16.03 -1.47 -3.51
N PHE A 88 -15.47 -1.24 -2.32
CA PHE A 88 -15.89 -0.19 -1.39
C PHE A 88 -14.67 0.58 -0.88
N GLU A 89 -14.68 1.90 -1.10
CA GLU A 89 -13.61 2.84 -0.68
C GLU A 89 -13.98 3.63 0.57
N SER A 90 -15.28 3.78 0.87
CA SER A 90 -15.74 4.74 1.86
C SER A 90 -15.86 4.13 3.24
N PRO A 91 -15.27 4.74 4.28
CA PRO A 91 -15.65 4.44 5.65
C PRO A 91 -17.17 4.64 5.83
N PHE A 92 -17.79 3.84 6.70
CA PHE A 92 -19.21 3.90 7.08
C PHE A 92 -20.21 3.28 6.10
N ASP A 93 -19.76 2.38 5.22
CA ASP A 93 -20.68 1.53 4.45
C ASP A 93 -21.03 0.26 5.25
N VAL A 94 -22.32 -0.10 5.26
CA VAL A 94 -22.85 -1.35 5.79
C VAL A 94 -23.54 -2.08 4.66
N ILE A 95 -23.22 -3.36 4.50
CA ILE A 95 -23.87 -4.22 3.52
C ILE A 95 -24.89 -5.09 4.25
N VAL A 96 -26.08 -5.22 3.66
CA VAL A 96 -27.08 -6.18 4.08
C VAL A 96 -27.43 -7.06 2.89
N ILE A 97 -27.35 -8.37 3.08
CA ILE A 97 -27.82 -9.36 2.12
C ILE A 97 -29.07 -10.00 2.71
N LYS A 98 -30.19 -9.85 2.01
CA LYS A 98 -31.46 -10.48 2.36
C LYS A 98 -31.65 -11.73 1.50
N THR A 99 -32.06 -12.83 2.13
CA THR A 99 -32.39 -14.10 1.44
C THR A 99 -33.90 -14.35 1.50
N PRO A 100 -34.68 -13.99 0.46
CA PRO A 100 -36.13 -14.19 0.47
C PRO A 100 -36.57 -15.65 0.47
N THR A 101 -35.66 -16.59 0.24
CA THR A 101 -35.88 -18.04 0.26
C THR A 101 -34.73 -18.71 1.01
N ALA A 102 -35.01 -19.89 1.59
CA ALA A 102 -33.96 -20.67 2.24
C ALA A 102 -32.93 -21.12 1.19
N THR A 103 -31.67 -20.75 1.39
CA THR A 103 -30.60 -20.98 0.40
C THR A 103 -29.23 -21.03 1.05
N LYS A 104 -28.27 -21.62 0.34
CA LYS A 104 -26.85 -21.49 0.67
C LYS A 104 -26.33 -20.21 0.03
N ILE A 105 -25.70 -19.37 0.84
CA ILE A 105 -24.97 -18.20 0.37
C ILE A 105 -23.51 -18.31 0.78
N SER A 106 -22.62 -18.08 -0.18
CA SER A 106 -21.19 -18.00 0.07
C SER A 106 -20.54 -16.83 -0.64
N PHE A 107 -19.63 -16.18 0.07
CA PHE A 107 -18.88 -15.04 -0.44
C PHE A 107 -17.53 -14.97 0.27
N THR A 108 -16.58 -14.29 -0.37
CA THR A 108 -15.26 -14.00 0.20
C THR A 108 -15.13 -12.50 0.37
N THR A 109 -14.67 -12.08 1.53
CA THR A 109 -14.28 -10.69 1.76
C THR A 109 -12.77 -10.56 1.65
N VAL A 110 -12.32 -9.46 1.05
CA VAL A 110 -10.90 -9.16 0.85
C VAL A 110 -10.68 -7.73 1.28
N SER A 111 -9.71 -7.50 2.17
CA SER A 111 -9.28 -6.16 2.54
C SER A 111 -7.78 -6.11 2.77
N PHE A 112 -7.08 -5.42 1.89
CA PHE A 112 -5.63 -5.32 1.91
C PHE A 112 -5.19 -3.88 1.65
N PRO A 113 -5.10 -3.04 2.71
CA PRO A 113 -4.68 -1.67 2.56
C PRO A 113 -3.22 -1.59 2.09
N GLY A 114 -2.98 -0.75 1.08
CA GLY A 114 -1.64 -0.39 0.61
C GLY A 114 -0.95 -1.37 -0.33
N ILE A 115 -1.62 -2.45 -0.75
CA ILE A 115 -1.08 -3.40 -1.74
C ILE A 115 -2.03 -3.55 -2.94
N CYS A 116 -1.60 -4.27 -3.98
CA CYS A 116 -2.36 -4.51 -5.21
C CYS A 116 -2.64 -3.23 -6.02
N GLN A 117 -1.69 -2.29 -6.02
CA GLN A 117 -1.87 -0.95 -6.57
C GLN A 117 -2.06 -0.91 -8.09
N ASN A 118 -1.58 -1.92 -8.83
CA ASN A 118 -1.76 -2.00 -10.29
C ASN A 118 -3.00 -2.82 -10.68
N GLY A 119 -3.71 -3.38 -9.71
CA GLY A 119 -4.96 -4.09 -9.93
C GLY A 119 -5.00 -5.48 -9.31
N ILE A 120 -6.20 -6.06 -9.37
CA ILE A 120 -6.52 -7.36 -8.79
C ILE A 120 -7.25 -8.20 -9.83
N TYR A 121 -6.74 -9.38 -10.12
CA TYR A 121 -7.49 -10.44 -10.78
C TYR A 121 -8.29 -11.22 -9.75
N ILE A 122 -9.59 -11.34 -9.96
CA ILE A 122 -10.51 -12.01 -9.07
C ILE A 122 -11.11 -13.20 -9.81
N SER A 123 -10.97 -14.40 -9.25
CA SER A 123 -11.48 -15.62 -9.87
C SER A 123 -12.11 -16.51 -8.82
N ASN A 124 -13.28 -17.08 -9.15
CA ASN A 124 -13.84 -18.16 -8.36
C ASN A 124 -13.69 -19.50 -9.08
N TYR A 125 -12.96 -19.60 -10.19
CA TYR A 125 -12.74 -20.87 -10.90
C TYR A 125 -12.13 -21.94 -10.00
N LEU A 126 -12.46 -23.20 -10.24
CA LEU A 126 -11.91 -24.35 -9.51
C LEU A 126 -10.52 -24.76 -10.03
N ILE A 127 -10.23 -24.43 -11.27
CA ILE A 127 -8.95 -24.64 -11.94
C ILE A 127 -8.70 -23.40 -12.80
N ASP A 128 -7.51 -22.83 -12.69
CA ASP A 128 -7.13 -21.63 -13.42
C ASP A 128 -5.64 -21.68 -13.78
N SER A 129 -5.24 -20.99 -14.84
CA SER A 129 -3.84 -20.90 -15.26
C SER A 129 -3.59 -19.53 -15.87
N LEU A 130 -2.75 -18.75 -15.18
CA LEU A 130 -2.41 -17.39 -15.56
C LEU A 130 -0.95 -17.33 -15.97
N SER A 131 -0.66 -16.56 -17.02
CA SER A 131 0.69 -16.35 -17.51
C SER A 131 0.92 -14.85 -17.66
N PHE A 132 1.89 -14.35 -16.90
CA PHE A 132 2.36 -12.98 -16.95
C PHE A 132 3.72 -12.95 -17.65
N SER A 133 3.95 -11.94 -18.49
CA SER A 133 5.24 -11.75 -19.18
C SER A 133 5.47 -10.30 -19.58
N ASN A 134 6.72 -9.95 -19.87
CA ASN A 134 7.08 -8.62 -20.39
C ASN A 134 6.45 -8.32 -21.76
N ASP A 135 6.22 -9.37 -22.55
CA ASP A 135 5.54 -9.31 -23.85
C ASP A 135 4.03 -9.53 -23.75
N GLY A 136 3.49 -9.61 -22.53
CA GLY A 136 2.06 -9.78 -22.30
C GLY A 136 1.25 -8.53 -22.64
N ASP A 137 -0.07 -8.69 -22.66
CA ASP A 137 -1.02 -7.61 -22.91
C ASP A 137 -1.76 -7.21 -21.61
N ASP A 138 -2.13 -5.93 -21.52
CA ASP A 138 -2.96 -5.34 -20.46
C ASP A 138 -2.53 -5.72 -19.03
N PHE A 139 -3.42 -6.33 -18.24
CA PHE A 139 -3.17 -6.71 -16.84
C PHE A 139 -2.08 -7.78 -16.70
N PHE A 140 -1.91 -8.64 -17.71
CA PHE A 140 -0.94 -9.74 -17.68
C PHE A 140 0.47 -9.32 -18.11
N LYS A 141 0.63 -8.07 -18.57
CA LYS A 141 1.93 -7.50 -18.83
C LYS A 141 2.67 -7.20 -17.53
N LEU A 142 3.92 -7.67 -17.44
CA LEU A 142 4.85 -7.32 -16.37
C LEU A 142 5.62 -6.05 -16.72
N ASN A 143 5.60 -5.08 -15.82
CA ASN A 143 6.28 -3.80 -15.91
C ASN A 143 7.04 -3.54 -14.61
N VAL A 144 8.01 -2.61 -14.66
CA VAL A 144 8.67 -2.09 -13.45
C VAL A 144 7.64 -1.52 -12.47
N TYR A 145 7.89 -1.68 -11.18
CA TYR A 145 7.03 -1.25 -10.08
C TYR A 145 5.61 -1.85 -10.10
N ASP A 146 5.38 -2.96 -10.80
CA ASP A 146 4.10 -3.63 -10.76
C ASP A 146 3.84 -4.23 -9.37
N ASP A 147 2.71 -3.88 -8.80
CA ASP A 147 2.09 -4.46 -7.61
C ASP A 147 0.70 -4.99 -7.99
N LYS A 148 0.66 -6.21 -8.52
CA LYS A 148 -0.58 -6.87 -8.97
C LYS A 148 -0.97 -7.96 -8.00
N CYS A 149 -2.27 -8.17 -7.81
CA CYS A 149 -2.76 -9.27 -7.00
C CYS A 149 -3.67 -10.22 -7.75
N ILE A 150 -3.70 -11.46 -7.28
CA ILE A 150 -4.60 -12.51 -7.71
C ILE A 150 -5.31 -13.02 -6.46
N VAL A 151 -6.64 -13.02 -6.50
CA VAL A 151 -7.49 -13.51 -5.43
C VAL A 151 -8.34 -14.66 -5.98
N TYR A 152 -8.18 -15.84 -5.39
CA TYR A 152 -9.07 -16.97 -5.65
C TYR A 152 -10.09 -17.08 -4.52
N SER A 153 -11.39 -16.97 -4.81
CA SER A 153 -12.45 -16.89 -3.77
C SER A 153 -13.17 -18.21 -3.46
N THR A 154 -12.65 -19.34 -3.96
CA THR A 154 -13.28 -20.67 -3.81
C THR A 154 -13.37 -21.12 -2.36
N GLU A 155 -14.41 -21.89 -2.02
CA GLU A 155 -14.65 -22.45 -0.69
C GLU A 155 -13.83 -23.73 -0.36
N PHE A 156 -12.91 -24.13 -1.24
CA PHE A 156 -12.17 -25.39 -1.15
C PHE A 156 -10.71 -25.16 -0.82
N LEU A 157 -10.02 -26.21 -0.38
CA LEU A 157 -8.56 -26.16 -0.24
C LEU A 157 -7.94 -25.88 -1.62
N GLN A 158 -7.14 -24.83 -1.65
CA GLN A 158 -6.53 -24.27 -2.84
C GLN A 158 -5.09 -24.73 -2.92
N THR A 159 -4.68 -25.23 -4.07
CA THR A 159 -3.28 -25.48 -4.40
C THR A 159 -2.87 -24.54 -5.53
N VAL A 160 -1.82 -23.77 -5.28
CA VAL A 160 -1.22 -22.86 -6.23
C VAL A 160 0.20 -23.33 -6.51
N LYS A 161 0.53 -23.45 -7.78
CA LYS A 161 1.88 -23.64 -8.25
C LYS A 161 2.34 -22.37 -8.98
N ILE A 162 3.46 -21.82 -8.56
CA ILE A 162 4.05 -20.61 -9.15
C ILE A 162 5.42 -20.96 -9.74
N GLU A 163 5.66 -20.47 -10.95
CA GLU A 163 6.96 -20.53 -11.62
C GLU A 163 7.32 -19.10 -12.04
N MET A 164 8.42 -18.56 -11.51
CA MET A 164 8.92 -17.23 -11.82
C MET A 164 10.28 -17.33 -12.51
N GLN A 165 10.42 -16.58 -13.60
CA GLN A 165 11.69 -16.33 -14.27
C GLN A 165 12.04 -14.86 -14.17
N SER A 166 13.17 -14.55 -13.55
CA SER A 166 13.71 -13.20 -13.40
C SER A 166 15.23 -13.20 -13.63
N ASN A 167 15.75 -12.02 -13.99
CA ASN A 167 17.18 -11.81 -14.21
C ASN A 167 17.92 -11.36 -12.94
N ASP A 168 17.19 -11.06 -11.86
CA ASP A 168 17.73 -10.70 -10.55
C ASP A 168 17.01 -11.44 -9.41
N ASN A 169 17.22 -11.00 -8.17
CA ASN A 169 16.61 -11.55 -6.96
C ASN A 169 15.77 -10.51 -6.21
N GLU A 170 15.50 -9.35 -6.82
CA GLU A 170 14.74 -8.25 -6.24
C GLU A 170 13.24 -8.40 -6.53
N ASP A 171 12.91 -9.00 -7.67
CA ASP A 171 11.57 -9.44 -8.00
C ASP A 171 11.02 -10.46 -7.01
N GLN A 172 9.78 -10.23 -6.56
CA GLN A 172 9.15 -11.02 -5.50
C GLN A 172 7.71 -11.41 -5.83
N VAL A 173 7.37 -12.65 -5.49
CA VAL A 173 5.97 -13.09 -5.41
C VAL A 173 5.67 -13.48 -3.98
N PHE A 174 4.64 -12.85 -3.41
CA PHE A 174 4.12 -13.15 -2.08
C PHE A 174 2.86 -13.98 -2.17
N ILE A 175 2.74 -14.99 -1.30
CA ILE A 175 1.61 -15.88 -1.21
C ILE A 175 1.08 -15.78 0.22
N TYR A 176 -0.05 -15.10 0.39
CA TYR A 176 -0.66 -14.80 1.68
C TYR A 176 -1.67 -15.90 2.04
N HIS A 177 -1.46 -16.53 3.20
CA HIS A 177 -2.48 -17.33 3.89
C HIS A 177 -3.38 -16.45 4.76
N SER A 178 -2.83 -15.37 5.26
CA SER A 178 -3.53 -14.26 5.92
C SER A 178 -2.69 -12.99 5.73
N PHE A 179 -3.16 -11.84 6.21
CA PHE A 179 -2.39 -10.60 6.13
C PHE A 179 -1.02 -10.69 6.85
N GLU A 180 -0.98 -11.40 7.98
CA GLU A 180 0.23 -11.54 8.80
C GLU A 180 1.08 -12.75 8.42
N GLU A 181 0.50 -13.72 7.70
CA GLU A 181 1.15 -14.98 7.35
C GLU A 181 1.29 -15.12 5.84
N PHE A 182 2.52 -14.97 5.35
CA PHE A 182 2.83 -15.10 3.94
C PHE A 182 4.16 -15.82 3.70
N ILE A 183 4.29 -16.35 2.50
CA ILE A 183 5.54 -16.88 1.95
C ILE A 183 5.97 -15.97 0.81
N SER A 184 7.27 -15.72 0.68
CA SER A 184 7.84 -14.96 -0.42
C SER A 184 8.81 -15.85 -1.19
N ILE A 185 8.74 -15.78 -2.52
CA ILE A 185 9.73 -16.34 -3.43
C ILE A 185 10.35 -15.19 -4.22
N ASN A 186 11.63 -15.31 -4.54
CA ASN A 186 12.38 -14.29 -5.26
C ASN A 186 13.26 -14.89 -6.36
N GLY A 187 13.56 -14.07 -7.37
CA GLY A 187 14.31 -14.47 -8.55
C GLY A 187 13.77 -15.70 -9.28
N ASN A 188 14.66 -16.45 -9.94
CA ASN A 188 14.30 -17.70 -10.62
C ASN A 188 13.87 -18.78 -9.62
N SER A 189 12.57 -19.04 -9.53
CA SER A 189 12.01 -19.90 -8.49
C SER A 189 10.77 -20.65 -8.97
N SER A 190 10.53 -21.80 -8.36
CA SER A 190 9.28 -22.55 -8.51
C SER A 190 8.84 -23.07 -7.16
N THR A 191 7.57 -22.89 -6.83
CA THR A 191 6.98 -23.34 -5.57
C THR A 191 5.58 -23.86 -5.79
N GLU A 192 5.17 -24.79 -4.94
CA GLU A 192 3.80 -25.29 -4.88
C GLU A 192 3.34 -25.20 -3.43
N ILE A 193 2.19 -24.57 -3.22
CA ILE A 193 1.65 -24.27 -1.90
C ILE A 193 0.18 -24.65 -1.90
N THR A 194 -0.22 -25.39 -0.86
CA THR A 194 -1.61 -25.65 -0.56
C THR A 194 -2.05 -24.78 0.62
N SER A 195 -3.21 -24.15 0.49
CA SER A 195 -3.86 -23.39 1.56
C SER A 195 -4.03 -24.28 2.79
N LYS A 196 -3.79 -23.72 3.97
CA LYS A 196 -3.93 -24.47 5.23
C LYS A 196 -5.39 -24.70 5.62
N ASN A 197 -6.29 -23.87 5.12
CA ASN A 197 -7.69 -23.84 5.50
C ASN A 197 -8.53 -23.26 4.36
N GLU A 198 -9.75 -23.77 4.21
CA GLU A 198 -10.79 -23.30 3.29
C GLU A 198 -11.32 -21.92 3.67
N LYS A 199 -11.26 -21.55 4.96
CA LYS A 199 -11.76 -20.27 5.46
C LYS A 199 -10.93 -19.06 5.01
N TYR A 200 -9.66 -19.25 4.68
CA TYR A 200 -8.75 -18.16 4.33
C TYR A 200 -8.17 -18.40 2.94
N PRO A 201 -8.89 -17.99 1.89
CA PRO A 201 -8.41 -18.14 0.52
C PRO A 201 -7.09 -17.42 0.30
N LEU A 202 -6.24 -18.01 -0.54
CA LEU A 202 -4.92 -17.51 -0.88
C LEU A 202 -5.02 -16.22 -1.70
N ILE A 203 -4.10 -15.32 -1.40
CA ILE A 203 -3.79 -14.19 -2.26
C ILE A 203 -2.36 -14.28 -2.73
N ILE A 204 -2.18 -14.05 -4.02
CA ILE A 204 -0.87 -13.99 -4.64
C ILE A 204 -0.64 -12.54 -5.02
N ARG A 205 0.48 -11.98 -4.60
CA ARG A 205 0.91 -10.62 -4.95
C ARG A 205 2.21 -10.69 -5.71
N ILE A 206 2.22 -10.12 -6.90
CA ILE A 206 3.41 -9.95 -7.74
C ILE A 206 3.94 -8.55 -7.47
N VAL A 207 5.20 -8.46 -7.07
CA VAL A 207 5.93 -7.21 -6.87
C VAL A 207 7.16 -7.23 -7.78
N ALA A 208 7.15 -6.41 -8.82
CA ALA A 208 8.29 -6.21 -9.70
C ALA A 208 9.19 -5.07 -9.19
N ASP A 209 10.47 -5.21 -9.43
CA ASP A 209 11.49 -4.23 -9.06
C ASP A 209 11.45 -2.93 -9.90
N GLU A 210 12.42 -2.06 -9.67
CA GLU A 210 12.53 -0.74 -10.31
C GLU A 210 13.17 -0.78 -11.70
N GLU A 211 14.02 -1.77 -11.98
CA GLU A 211 14.88 -1.80 -13.17
C GLU A 211 14.56 -2.95 -14.13
N ASN A 212 14.41 -4.18 -13.62
CA ASN A 212 14.34 -5.40 -14.43
C ASN A 212 13.17 -6.30 -13.99
N PRO A 213 11.93 -6.01 -14.45
CA PRO A 213 10.77 -6.79 -14.01
C PRO A 213 10.91 -8.25 -14.46
N PRO A 214 10.16 -9.17 -13.82
CA PRO A 214 10.30 -10.59 -14.08
C PRO A 214 10.01 -10.88 -15.54
N THR A 215 10.81 -11.72 -16.17
CA THR A 215 10.60 -12.08 -17.59
C THR A 215 9.29 -12.82 -17.79
N SER A 216 8.96 -13.72 -16.86
CA SER A 216 7.66 -14.39 -16.82
C SER A 216 7.29 -14.87 -15.43
N ILE A 217 5.99 -14.90 -15.15
CA ILE A 217 5.41 -15.55 -13.97
C ILE A 217 4.23 -16.40 -14.43
N LYS A 218 4.27 -17.69 -14.15
CA LYS A 218 3.15 -18.61 -14.38
C LYS A 218 2.54 -19.01 -13.06
N ILE A 219 1.21 -18.93 -12.97
CA ILE A 219 0.44 -19.29 -11.79
C ILE A 219 -0.60 -20.32 -12.22
N ASP A 220 -0.44 -21.56 -11.77
CA ASP A 220 -1.43 -22.61 -11.94
C ASP A 220 -2.18 -22.80 -10.62
N PHE A 221 -3.51 -22.75 -10.68
CA PHE A 221 -4.40 -22.88 -9.53
C PHE A 221 -5.30 -24.10 -9.70
N SER A 222 -5.54 -24.81 -8.61
CA SER A 222 -6.52 -25.89 -8.55
C SER A 222 -7.10 -26.05 -7.16
N THR A 223 -8.33 -26.53 -7.07
CA THR A 223 -8.97 -26.90 -5.79
C THR A 223 -9.07 -28.42 -5.63
N SER A 224 -8.91 -28.92 -4.40
CA SER A 224 -9.19 -30.34 -4.11
C SER A 224 -10.68 -30.57 -3.89
N ILE A 225 -11.45 -30.68 -4.98
CA ILE A 225 -12.90 -30.92 -4.90
C ILE A 225 -13.25 -32.40 -4.96
N THR A 226 -14.20 -32.85 -4.13
CA THR A 226 -14.76 -34.21 -4.18
C THR A 226 -16.16 -34.25 -4.82
N SER A 227 -16.87 -33.11 -4.83
CA SER A 227 -18.19 -32.95 -5.46
C SER A 227 -18.43 -31.49 -5.85
N SER A 228 -18.92 -31.26 -7.07
CA SER A 228 -19.23 -29.90 -7.56
C SER A 228 -20.38 -29.26 -6.76
N PRO A 229 -20.33 -27.96 -6.43
CA PRO A 229 -21.45 -27.27 -5.79
C PRO A 229 -22.62 -27.16 -6.76
N THR A 230 -23.85 -27.14 -6.23
CA THR A 230 -25.08 -27.20 -7.01
C THR A 230 -25.42 -25.89 -7.72
N ASN A 231 -25.07 -24.73 -7.15
CA ASN A 231 -25.38 -23.40 -7.72
C ASN A 231 -24.12 -22.56 -7.99
N PHE A 232 -22.98 -23.21 -8.16
CA PHE A 232 -21.71 -22.53 -8.40
C PHE A 232 -21.59 -22.09 -9.86
N GLN A 233 -21.36 -20.79 -10.07
CA GLN A 233 -21.14 -20.21 -11.39
C GLN A 233 -19.69 -19.72 -11.51
N PRO A 234 -18.84 -20.46 -12.25
CA PRO A 234 -17.46 -20.08 -12.46
C PRO A 234 -17.41 -18.76 -13.26
N ARG A 235 -16.71 -17.76 -12.72
CA ARG A 235 -16.51 -16.41 -13.27
C ARG A 235 -15.14 -15.88 -12.86
N CYS A 236 -14.62 -14.94 -13.63
CA CYS A 236 -13.49 -14.11 -13.24
C CYS A 236 -13.73 -12.67 -13.70
N ASP A 237 -13.03 -11.74 -13.06
CA ASP A 237 -13.09 -10.32 -13.38
C ASP A 237 -11.80 -9.61 -12.91
N PHE A 238 -11.64 -8.36 -13.32
CA PHE A 238 -10.50 -7.52 -12.96
C PHE A 238 -10.98 -6.28 -12.21
N TYR A 239 -10.25 -5.92 -11.16
CA TYR A 239 -10.31 -4.60 -10.56
C TYR A 239 -9.05 -3.83 -10.94
N LEU A 240 -9.22 -2.72 -11.65
CA LEU A 240 -8.14 -1.81 -12.01
C LEU A 240 -8.40 -0.47 -11.31
N PRO A 241 -7.60 -0.08 -10.31
CA PRO A 241 -7.80 1.19 -9.63
C PRO A 241 -7.64 2.35 -10.63
N ALA A 242 -8.47 3.39 -10.48
CA ALA A 242 -8.49 4.52 -11.41
C ALA A 242 -7.21 5.38 -11.35
N SER A 243 -6.44 5.27 -10.26
CA SER A 243 -5.16 5.95 -10.09
C SER A 243 -4.03 5.12 -10.71
N LYS A 244 -3.45 5.63 -11.80
CA LYS A 244 -2.08 5.28 -12.16
C LYS A 244 -1.20 5.61 -10.97
N ILE A 245 -0.36 4.68 -10.53
CA ILE A 245 0.72 4.97 -9.58
C ILE A 245 1.48 6.14 -10.16
N GLU A 246 1.32 7.31 -9.55
CA GLU A 246 2.14 8.46 -9.83
C GLU A 246 3.54 7.98 -9.49
N LYS A 247 4.39 7.73 -10.51
CA LYS A 247 5.82 7.51 -10.30
C LYS A 247 6.20 8.59 -9.30
N CYS A 248 6.67 8.20 -8.12
CA CYS A 248 7.19 9.17 -7.17
C CYS A 248 8.12 10.05 -8.01
N PRO A 249 7.82 11.35 -8.20
CA PRO A 249 8.64 12.17 -9.06
C PRO A 249 10.04 12.01 -8.53
N ASP A 250 10.94 11.47 -9.38
CA ASP A 250 12.33 11.19 -9.04
C ASP A 250 12.78 12.35 -8.20
N LEU A 251 12.98 12.09 -6.89
CA LEU A 251 13.14 13.10 -5.83
C LEU A 251 13.68 14.37 -6.47
N ASP A 252 12.81 15.33 -6.76
CA ASP A 252 13.14 16.49 -7.59
C ASP A 252 14.32 17.15 -6.88
N THR A 253 15.53 16.80 -7.32
CA THR A 253 16.72 17.21 -6.62
C THR A 253 16.72 18.71 -6.84
N TRP A 254 16.63 19.48 -5.76
CA TRP A 254 16.57 20.94 -5.82
C TRP A 254 17.74 21.55 -6.59
N TYR A 255 18.74 20.74 -6.92
CA TYR A 255 19.85 21.02 -7.80
C TYR A 255 19.87 20.02 -8.96
N THR A 256 19.88 20.52 -10.18
CA THR A 256 20.42 19.77 -11.34
C THR A 256 21.95 19.67 -11.24
N GLU A 257 22.56 18.69 -11.91
CA GLU A 257 24.03 18.56 -12.05
C GLU A 257 24.67 19.89 -12.48
N LYS A 258 24.00 20.64 -13.37
CA LYS A 258 24.44 21.96 -13.84
C LYS A 258 24.48 23.00 -12.71
N THR A 259 23.49 22.99 -11.82
CA THR A 259 23.44 23.87 -10.63
C THR A 259 24.56 23.55 -9.66
N ALA A 260 24.83 22.26 -9.41
CA ALA A 260 25.94 21.84 -8.56
C ALA A 260 27.30 22.31 -9.12
N ILE A 261 27.54 22.11 -10.43
CA ILE A 261 28.74 22.59 -11.11
C ILE A 261 28.87 24.11 -11.00
N LEU A 262 27.77 24.85 -11.19
CA LEU A 262 27.78 26.32 -11.12
C LEU A 262 28.12 26.83 -9.73
N VAL A 263 27.60 26.20 -8.67
CA VAL A 263 27.94 26.52 -7.27
C VAL A 263 29.43 26.25 -6.99
N VAL A 264 29.98 25.13 -7.45
CA VAL A 264 31.40 24.80 -7.30
C VAL A 264 32.29 25.80 -8.02
N VAL A 265 31.97 26.15 -9.27
CA VAL A 265 32.74 27.14 -10.04
C VAL A 265 32.67 28.53 -9.39
N SER A 266 31.50 28.94 -8.90
CA SER A 266 31.31 30.22 -8.23
C SER A 266 32.08 30.32 -6.90
N THR A 267 32.06 29.26 -6.10
CA THR A 267 32.81 29.20 -4.83
C THR A 267 34.33 29.17 -5.07
N CYS A 268 34.81 28.39 -6.04
CA CYS A 268 36.22 28.41 -6.43
C CYS A 268 36.66 29.78 -6.98
N GLY A 269 35.84 30.40 -7.84
CA GLY A 269 36.13 31.72 -8.42
C GLY A 269 36.19 32.82 -7.37
N SER A 270 35.21 32.87 -6.46
CA SER A 270 35.19 33.85 -5.36
C SER A 270 36.36 33.67 -4.39
N PHE A 271 36.74 32.43 -4.09
CA PHE A 271 37.92 32.13 -3.28
C PHE A 271 39.22 32.66 -3.93
N LEU A 272 39.41 32.45 -5.24
CA LEU A 272 40.57 32.96 -5.97
C LEU A 272 40.62 34.49 -5.99
N ILE A 273 39.48 35.15 -6.19
CA ILE A 273 39.40 36.62 -6.13
C ILE A 273 39.78 37.12 -4.74
N LEU A 274 39.26 36.48 -3.69
CA LEU A 274 39.53 36.87 -2.30
C LEU A 274 41.02 36.70 -1.94
N MET A 275 41.64 35.59 -2.38
CA MET A 275 43.08 35.38 -2.24
C MET A 275 43.90 36.43 -3.00
N PHE A 276 43.46 36.84 -4.19
CA PHE A 276 44.13 37.90 -4.96
C PHE A 276 44.04 39.26 -4.24
N VAL A 277 42.87 39.63 -3.72
CA VAL A 277 42.67 40.89 -2.98
C VAL A 277 43.57 40.93 -1.75
N ILE A 278 43.56 39.88 -0.92
CA ILE A 278 44.42 39.79 0.29
C ILE A 278 45.90 39.89 -0.09
N SER A 279 46.31 39.21 -1.16
CA SER A 279 47.70 39.26 -1.64
C SER A 279 48.09 40.66 -2.13
N SER A 280 47.18 41.36 -2.81
CA SER A 280 47.41 42.72 -3.32
C SER A 280 47.48 43.76 -2.21
N GLU A 281 46.66 43.63 -1.16
CA GLU A 281 46.70 44.52 0.01
C GLU A 281 47.99 44.34 0.81
N ASN A 282 48.45 43.10 0.97
CA ASN A 282 49.72 42.82 1.63
C ASN A 282 50.92 43.32 0.82
N LEU A 283 50.88 43.22 -0.51
CA LEU A 283 51.90 43.81 -1.38
C LEU A 283 51.94 45.35 -1.22
N THR A 284 50.76 45.99 -1.19
CA THR A 284 50.66 47.45 -1.06
C THR A 284 51.22 47.92 0.28
N LYS A 285 50.92 47.21 1.38
CA LYS A 285 51.50 47.48 2.72
C LYS A 285 53.02 47.32 2.74
N PHE A 286 53.58 46.37 2.00
CA PHE A 286 55.03 46.20 1.87
C PHE A 286 55.70 47.40 1.15
N PHE A 287 55.05 47.96 0.14
CA PHE A 287 55.55 49.13 -0.58
C PHE A 287 55.33 50.47 0.16
N THR A 288 54.28 50.60 0.97
CA THR A 288 54.09 51.81 1.81
C THR A 288 54.82 51.77 3.15
N GLY A 289 55.33 50.61 3.58
CA GLY A 289 56.07 50.43 4.83
C GLY A 289 57.54 50.88 4.80
N THR A 290 58.06 51.34 3.67
CA THR A 290 59.48 51.75 3.50
C THR A 290 59.71 53.27 3.55
N ASN A 291 58.74 54.06 4.03
CA ASN A 291 58.93 55.49 4.31
C ASN A 291 58.25 55.91 5.63
N SER A 292 58.85 55.51 6.75
CA SER A 292 58.62 56.18 8.04
C SER A 292 59.94 56.22 8.80
N ASN A 293 60.51 57.42 8.83
CA ASN A 293 61.73 57.81 9.51
C ASN A 293 61.79 57.31 10.96
N ASN A 294 62.84 56.55 11.26
CA ASN A 294 63.30 56.30 12.63
C ASN A 294 64.48 57.22 12.93
N THR A 295 64.20 58.36 13.57
CA THR A 295 65.20 59.13 14.32
C THR A 295 64.54 59.74 15.55
N GLY A 296 65.16 59.51 16.72
CA GLY A 296 64.92 60.25 17.95
C GLY A 296 64.02 59.52 18.95
N SER A 297 64.52 58.58 19.75
CA SER A 297 65.12 58.82 21.08
C SER A 297 64.17 59.48 22.09
N SER A 298 63.67 58.70 23.06
CA SER A 298 63.88 58.94 24.50
C SER A 298 63.05 57.94 25.34
N PRO A 299 63.58 57.43 26.46
CA PRO A 299 62.98 56.37 27.27
C PRO A 299 62.09 56.92 28.39
N ARG A 300 61.18 56.07 28.91
CA ARG A 300 60.67 56.02 30.30
C ARG A 300 59.70 54.84 30.41
N GLU A 301 60.09 53.79 31.14
CA GLU A 301 59.84 53.56 32.57
C GLU A 301 58.45 52.97 32.87
N PHE A 302 58.49 51.78 33.47
CA PHE A 302 57.63 51.25 34.53
C PHE A 302 56.11 51.41 34.43
N HIS A 303 55.38 50.29 34.37
CA HIS A 303 54.69 49.80 35.57
C HIS A 303 54.16 48.37 35.40
N SER A 304 54.43 47.58 36.44
CA SER A 304 53.91 46.26 36.76
C SER A 304 52.45 46.31 37.25
N THR A 305 51.64 45.33 36.84
CA THR A 305 50.49 44.72 37.56
C THR A 305 50.05 43.55 36.67
N LEU A 306 50.28 42.26 36.96
CA LEU A 306 49.78 41.43 38.06
C LEU A 306 48.27 41.57 38.31
N ASN A 307 47.51 40.57 37.84
CA ASN A 307 46.32 39.94 38.42
C ASN A 307 45.79 38.95 37.37
N THR A 308 45.96 37.63 37.50
CA THR A 308 45.47 36.65 38.49
C THR A 308 43.94 36.52 38.52
N TYR A 309 43.54 35.24 38.62
CA TYR A 309 42.23 34.64 38.90
C TYR A 309 41.35 34.34 37.68
N ASN A 310 41.19 33.06 37.30
CA ASN A 310 40.36 32.00 37.95
C ASN A 310 38.87 32.36 37.85
N SER A 311 37.95 31.44 37.67
CA SER A 311 37.98 29.99 37.56
C SER A 311 36.56 29.55 37.24
N SER A 312 36.47 28.27 36.88
CA SER A 312 35.46 27.35 37.42
C SER A 312 34.00 27.53 37.03
N GLN A 313 33.52 26.46 36.39
CA GLN A 313 32.33 25.71 36.81
C GLN A 313 30.98 26.40 36.52
N GLN A 314 29.92 25.71 36.17
CA GLN A 314 29.56 24.30 36.38
C GLN A 314 28.32 24.03 35.51
N ASN A 315 28.18 22.77 35.11
CA ASN A 315 26.97 21.96 35.14
C ASN A 315 25.61 22.66 34.93
N SER A 316 24.84 22.17 33.97
CA SER A 316 23.80 21.13 34.16
C SER A 316 22.78 21.26 33.02
N MET A 317 22.56 20.23 32.20
CA MET A 317 21.69 19.07 32.44
C MET A 317 20.19 19.42 32.37
N PHE A 318 19.47 18.64 31.55
CA PHE A 318 18.00 18.40 31.54
C PHE A 318 17.11 19.57 31.06
N ASN A 319 16.03 19.40 30.29
CA ASN A 319 15.10 18.29 30.00
C ASN A 319 14.65 18.42 28.53
N GLU A 320 14.42 17.33 27.77
CA GLU A 320 13.11 16.66 27.63
C GLU A 320 11.92 17.64 27.53
N ILE A 321 11.10 17.51 26.47
CA ILE A 321 9.67 17.15 26.57
C ILE A 321 9.01 17.28 25.19
N ASN A 322 8.28 16.20 24.86
CA ASN A 322 7.20 16.00 23.87
C ASN A 322 7.55 15.91 22.38
#